data_AF-A0A419W8Z9-F1
#
_entry.id   AF-A0A419W8Z9-F1
#
_cell.length_a   1.000
_cell.length_b   1.000
_cell.length_c   1.000
_cell.angle_alpha   90.00
_cell.angle_beta   90.00
_cell.angle_gamma   90.00
#
_symmetry.space_group_name_H-M   'P 1'
#
loop_
_entity.id
_entity.type
_entity.pdbx_description
1 polymer ?
#
loop_
_entity_poly.entity_id
_entity_poly.type
_entity_poly.pdbx_seq_one_letter_code
_entity_poly.pdbx_strand_id
1 'polypeptide(L)' 'MGKVKVVRCSDAGLDCSFVGRSESEEELLNQVAKHAKEAHGMEINDELIQKVRSIMHEEEHVS' A
#
# COMPACT_ATOMS: atom_id res chain seq x y z
N MET A 1 19.13 -10.67 0.73
CA MET A 1 17.86 -10.59 1.48
C MET A 1 17.03 -9.46 0.89
N GLY A 2 15.94 -9.77 0.19
CA GLY A 2 15.02 -8.76 -0.33
C GLY A 2 13.97 -8.43 0.73
N LYS A 3 13.79 -7.15 1.02
CA LYS A 3 12.70 -6.68 1.90
C LYS A 3 11.47 -6.40 1.03
N VAL A 4 10.36 -7.06 1.30
CA VAL A 4 9.09 -6.81 0.60
C VAL A 4 8.25 -5.86 1.45
N LYS A 5 7.82 -4.76 0.87
CA LYS A 5 6.92 -3.80 1.51
C LYS A 5 5.49 -4.26 1.29
N VAL A 6 4.68 -4.21 2.34
CA VAL A 6 3.31 -4.70 2.38
C VAL A 6 2.42 -3.64 3.01
N VAL A 7 1.31 -3.35 2.34
CA VAL A 7 0.29 -2.39 2.80
C VAL A 7 -1.07 -3.07 2.71
N ARG A 8 -1.88 -2.98 3.77
CA ARG A 8 -3.28 -3.42 3.74
C ARG A 8 -4.18 -2.20 3.79
N CYS A 9 -5.18 -2.13 2.92
CA CYS A 9 -6.15 -1.03 2.94
C CYS A 9 -6.94 -0.98 4.25
N SER A 10 -7.13 -2.13 4.91
CA SER A 10 -7.75 -2.19 6.24
C SER A 10 -6.96 -1.39 7.29
N ASP A 11 -5.62 -1.39 7.22
CA ASP A 11 -4.78 -0.60 8.12
C ASP A 11 -4.91 0.91 7.87
N ALA A 12 -5.32 1.32 6.66
CA ALA A 12 -5.65 2.71 6.35
C ALA A 12 -7.01 3.15 6.96
N GLY A 13 -7.76 2.24 7.59
CA GLY A 13 -9.10 2.50 8.13
C GLY A 13 -10.21 2.45 7.08
N LEU A 14 -9.93 1.85 5.92
CA LEU A 14 -10.92 1.58 4.88
C LEU A 14 -11.49 0.18 5.10
N ASP A 15 -12.80 0.00 4.87
CA ASP A 15 -13.44 -1.33 4.86
C ASP A 15 -13.12 -2.04 3.52
N CYS A 16 -11.83 -2.28 3.28
CA CYS A 16 -11.30 -2.87 2.06
C CYS A 16 -10.24 -3.93 2.39
N SER A 17 -10.40 -5.11 1.80
CA SER A 17 -9.49 -6.26 1.98
C SER A 17 -8.30 -6.27 1.01
N PHE A 18 -8.05 -5.17 0.31
CA PHE A 18 -6.90 -5.07 -0.60
C PHE A 18 -5.57 -5.10 0.16
N VAL A 19 -4.62 -5.88 -0.36
CA VAL A 19 -3.26 -5.98 0.17
C VAL A 19 -2.28 -5.80 -0.98
N GLY A 20 -1.53 -4.70 -0.95
CA GLY A 20 -0.43 -4.44 -1.87
C GLY A 20 0.87 -5.02 -1.33
N ARG A 21 1.66 -5.65 -2.19
CA ARG A 21 3.00 -6.17 -1.84
C ARG A 21 3.98 -5.84 -2.97
N SER A 22 5.10 -5.20 -2.65
CA SER A 22 6.17 -4.96 -3.61
C SER A 22 7.51 -4.73 -2.91
N GLU A 23 8.60 -5.08 -3.56
CA GLU A 23 9.95 -4.79 -3.08
C GLU A 23 10.28 -3.29 -3.18
N SER A 24 9.69 -2.60 -4.16
CA SER A 24 9.84 -1.15 -4.35
C SER A 24 8.68 -0.38 -3.75
N GLU A 25 9.00 0.68 -3.00
CA GLU A 25 7.98 1.57 -2.44
C GLU A 25 7.17 2.25 -3.55
N GLU A 26 7.83 2.68 -4.62
CA GLU A 26 7.18 3.37 -5.72
C GLU A 26 6.16 2.46 -6.43
N GLU A 27 6.53 1.21 -6.70
CA GLU A 27 5.63 0.20 -7.27
C GLU A 27 4.43 -0.07 -6.35
N LEU A 28 4.67 -0.20 -5.04
CA LEU A 28 3.60 -0.40 -4.07
C LEU A 28 2.63 0.78 -4.04
N LEU A 29 3.16 2.01 -4.01
CA LEU A 29 2.37 3.23 -4.05
C LEU A 29 1.56 3.32 -5.34
N ASN A 30 2.13 2.94 -6.49
CA ASN A 30 1.42 2.93 -7.77
C ASN A 30 0.25 1.94 -7.77
N GLN A 31 0.45 0.73 -7.21
CA GLN A 31 -0.62 -0.25 -7.04
C GLN A 31 -1.74 0.26 -6.13
N VAL A 32 -1.38 0.85 -4.97
CA VAL A 32 -2.35 1.44 -4.04
C VAL A 32 -3.07 2.62 -4.68
N ALA A 33 -2.38 3.47 -5.44
CA ALA A 33 -2.96 4.61 -6.15
C ALA A 33 -4.00 4.18 -7.17
N LYS A 34 -3.65 3.19 -7.99
CA LYS A 34 -4.56 2.62 -8.97
C LYS A 34 -5.79 2.01 -8.29
N HIS A 35 -5.57 1.24 -7.24
CA HIS A 35 -6.65 0.64 -6.45
C HIS A 35 -7.57 1.70 -5.82
N ALA A 36 -7.02 2.73 -5.16
CA ALA A 36 -7.78 3.81 -4.55
C ALA A 36 -8.67 4.52 -5.59
N LYS A 37 -8.14 4.77 -6.78
CA LYS A 37 -8.88 5.41 -7.87
C LYS A 37 -9.97 4.52 -8.46
N GLU A 38 -9.68 3.24 -8.72
CA GLU A 38 -10.63 2.33 -9.36
C GLU A 38 -11.70 1.79 -8.41
N ALA A 39 -11.32 1.41 -7.18
CA ALA A 39 -12.22 0.80 -6.21
C ALA A 39 -12.99 1.82 -5.37
N HIS A 40 -12.38 2.97 -5.09
CA HIS A 40 -12.97 3.99 -4.21
C HIS A 40 -13.20 5.34 -4.90
N GLY A 41 -12.76 5.52 -6.15
CA GLY A 41 -12.82 6.83 -6.81
C GLY A 41 -11.94 7.88 -6.13
N MET A 42 -10.99 7.45 -5.30
CA MET A 42 -10.14 8.33 -4.51
C MET A 42 -8.87 8.65 -5.27
N GLU A 43 -8.50 9.92 -5.32
CA GLU A 43 -7.19 10.33 -5.80
C GLU A 43 -6.16 10.18 -4.68
N ILE A 44 -4.98 9.67 -5.02
CA ILE A 44 -3.84 9.71 -4.12
C ILE A 44 -3.47 11.17 -3.88
N ASN A 45 -3.51 11.58 -2.62
CA ASN A 45 -3.02 12.87 -2.15
C ASN A 45 -1.87 12.63 -1.15
N ASP A 46 -1.16 13.69 -0.77
CA ASP A 46 -0.04 13.60 0.18
C ASP A 46 -0.45 12.93 1.50
N GLU A 47 -1.65 13.21 2.01
CA GLU A 47 -2.18 12.64 3.24
C GLU A 47 -2.29 11.10 3.16
N LEU A 48 -2.81 10.60 2.04
CA LEU A 48 -2.96 9.17 1.78
C LEU A 48 -1.59 8.50 1.58
N ILE A 49 -0.64 9.17 0.92
CA ILE A 49 0.75 8.69 0.80
C ILE A 49 1.40 8.59 2.18
N GLN A 50 1.26 9.61 3.02
CA GLN A 50 1.80 9.58 4.38
C GLN A 50 1.18 8.46 5.21
N LYS A 51 -0.15 8.27 5.08
CA LYS A 51 -0.85 7.18 5.77
C LYS A 51 -0.38 5.81 5.28
N VAL A 52 -0.29 5.61 3.96
CA VAL A 52 0.21 4.38 3.33
C VAL A 52 1.63 4.08 3.79
N ARG A 53 2.52 5.08 3.85
CA ARG A 53 3.88 4.94 4.40
C ARG A 53 3.88 4.59 5.88
N SER A 54 2.96 5.15 6.67
CA SER A 54 2.87 4.88 8.11
C SER A 54 2.37 3.47 8.44
N ILE A 55 1.54 2.87 7.57
CA ILE A 55 1.02 1.50 7.71
C ILE A 55 1.81 0.49 6.87
N MET A 56 2.87 0.93 6.22
CA MET A 56 3.71 0.10 5.37
C MET A 56 4.59 -0.79 6.25
N HIS A 57 4.49 -2.09 6.05
CA HIS A 57 5.28 -3.08 6.77
C HIS A 57 6.32 -3.71 5.85
N GLU A 58 7.56 -3.81 6.30
CA GLU A 58 8.59 -4.59 5.63
C GLU A 58 8.50 -6.05 6.12
N GLU A 59 8.10 -6.97 5.25
CA GLU A 59 8.16 -8.40 5.49
C GLU A 59 9.46 -8.96 4.87
N GLU A 60 10.25 -9.70 5.65
CA GLU A 60 11.39 -10.45 5.13
C GLU A 60 10.85 -11.66 4.35
N HIS A 61 11.09 -11.71 3.04
CA HIS A 61 10.75 -12.90 2.25
C HIS A 61 11.75 -14.01 2.61
N VAL A 62 11.41 -14.80 3.63
CA VAL A 62 12.07 -16.07 3.92
C VAL A 62 11.60 -17.05 2.85
N SER A 63 12.39 -17.19 1.78
CA SER A 63 12.29 -18.31 0.84
C SER A 63 12.66 -19.62 1.51
#